data_AF-A0A1S3I7N3-F1
#
_entry.id   AF-A0A1S3I7N3-F1
#
_cell.length_a   1.000
_cell.length_b   1.000
_cell.length_c   1.000
_cell.angle_alpha   90.00
_cell.angle_beta   90.00
_cell.angle_gamma   90.00
#
_symmetry.space_group_name_H-M   'P 1'
#
loop_
_entity.id
_entity.type
_entity.pdbx_description
1 polymer ?
#
loop_
_entity_poly.entity_id
_entity_poly.type
_entity_poly.pdbx_seq_one_letter_code
_entity_poly.pdbx_strand_id
1 'polypeptide(L)'
;MKTHLDEQIFNYGRLVLVDLIDQKGKELTLGTALADNVRNVHNDNIRLESFDFHKECSKMRWERLNILMDRIEADRKEMGYFMSLREGTMLSQQMGVFRTNCIDCLDRTNVVQSLIARRTLQDQLIRLNILQEGEKVEDQLSFEKMYKNVWADNADLCAKQYAGTGALKTDFTRTGKRSFLGLLKDGYNSTIRYFKNNFSDGFRQDAMDLFLGNYIVEEDEGVAKLCPLRQERDWKYLALPAIFMVAFSMCVISVLIPDEHATETLMYIVFWGGASLVSLGLIYYYGDEFVDQPKLAQTKTKVE
;
A
#
# COMPACT_ATOMS: atom_id res chain seq x y z
N MET A 1 7.29 -17.94 9.60
CA MET A 1 6.33 -18.19 8.50
C MET A 1 5.49 -19.44 8.72
N LYS A 2 6.09 -20.62 8.97
CA LYS A 2 5.33 -21.86 9.21
C LYS A 2 4.29 -21.74 10.34
N THR A 3 4.71 -21.32 11.53
CA THR A 3 3.81 -21.12 12.68
C THR A 3 2.63 -20.20 12.36
N HIS A 4 2.90 -19.10 11.65
CA HIS A 4 1.88 -18.15 11.21
C HIS A 4 0.86 -18.81 10.27
N LEU A 5 1.32 -19.58 9.28
CA LEU A 5 0.42 -20.27 8.35
C LEU A 5 -0.39 -21.36 9.04
N ASP A 6 0.22 -22.11 9.96
CA ASP A 6 -0.47 -23.13 10.75
C ASP A 6 -1.57 -22.50 11.62
N GLU A 7 -1.31 -21.34 12.24
CA GLU A 7 -2.31 -20.59 13.00
C GLU A 7 -3.46 -20.08 12.10
N GLN A 8 -3.14 -19.59 10.90
CA GLN A 8 -4.18 -19.16 9.95
C GLN A 8 -5.06 -20.33 9.52
N ILE A 9 -4.49 -21.51 9.27
CA ILE A 9 -5.25 -22.71 8.91
C ILE A 9 -6.11 -23.17 10.08
N PHE A 10 -5.57 -23.14 11.30
CA PHE A 10 -6.31 -23.51 12.49
C PHE A 10 -7.56 -22.62 12.68
N ASN A 11 -7.42 -21.31 12.46
CA ASN A 11 -8.51 -20.36 12.66
C ASN A 11 -9.50 -20.29 11.49
N TYR A 12 -9.03 -20.45 10.25
CA TYR A 12 -9.82 -20.15 9.05
C TYR A 12 -10.04 -21.34 8.10
N GLY A 13 -9.33 -22.46 8.29
CA GLY A 13 -9.39 -23.60 7.39
C GLY A 13 -8.51 -23.43 6.14
N ARG A 14 -9.07 -23.65 4.96
CA ARG A 14 -8.34 -23.53 3.68
C ARG A 14 -7.86 -22.10 3.46
N LEU A 15 -6.61 -21.92 3.08
CA LEU A 15 -5.98 -20.62 2.89
C LEU A 15 -5.52 -20.43 1.45
N VAL A 16 -6.12 -19.48 0.75
CA VAL A 16 -5.67 -19.09 -0.59
C VAL A 16 -4.98 -17.74 -0.52
N LEU A 17 -3.66 -17.76 -0.67
CA LEU A 17 -2.81 -16.58 -0.73
C LEU A 17 -2.88 -16.01 -2.16
N VAL A 18 -3.41 -14.80 -2.32
CA VAL A 18 -3.46 -14.10 -3.60
C VAL A 18 -2.40 -13.01 -3.60
N ASP A 19 -1.31 -13.22 -4.32
CA ASP A 19 -0.17 -12.32 -4.34
C ASP A 19 -0.19 -11.43 -5.59
N LEU A 20 -0.39 -10.12 -5.39
CA LEU A 20 -0.58 -9.12 -6.45
C LEU A 20 0.71 -8.34 -6.80
N ILE A 21 1.84 -8.87 -6.35
CA ILE A 21 3.17 -8.31 -6.51
C ILE A 21 3.61 -8.37 -7.98
N ASP A 22 4.40 -7.38 -8.39
CA ASP A 22 4.98 -7.34 -9.73
C ASP A 22 6.02 -8.43 -9.90
N GLN A 23 5.94 -9.15 -11.02
CA GLN A 23 6.86 -10.24 -11.32
C GLN A 23 8.19 -9.74 -11.91
N LYS A 24 8.59 -8.51 -11.56
CA LYS A 24 9.80 -7.85 -12.04
C LYS A 24 10.46 -7.03 -10.93
N GLY A 25 11.77 -6.85 -11.03
CA GLY A 25 12.53 -5.98 -10.13
C GLY A 25 12.60 -6.52 -8.70
N LYS A 26 12.65 -5.61 -7.72
CA LYS A 26 12.80 -5.93 -6.28
C LYS A 26 11.60 -6.69 -5.71
N GLU A 27 10.42 -6.44 -6.26
CA GLU A 27 9.15 -7.10 -5.92
C GLU A 27 9.20 -8.62 -6.17
N LEU A 28 9.84 -9.05 -7.26
CA LEU A 28 9.99 -10.47 -7.59
C LEU A 28 10.76 -11.26 -6.53
N THR A 29 11.77 -10.66 -5.90
CA THR A 29 12.54 -11.33 -4.84
C THR A 29 11.65 -11.69 -3.66
N LEU A 30 10.75 -10.78 -3.27
CA LEU A 30 9.79 -11.02 -2.18
C LEU A 30 8.74 -12.07 -2.58
N GLY A 31 8.18 -11.97 -3.79
CA GLY A 31 7.22 -12.95 -4.30
C GLY A 31 7.82 -14.36 -4.38
N THR A 32 9.08 -14.48 -4.81
CA THR A 32 9.80 -15.76 -4.86
C THR A 32 10.06 -16.31 -3.46
N ALA A 33 10.51 -15.47 -2.53
CA ALA A 33 10.71 -15.89 -1.14
C ALA A 33 9.40 -16.38 -0.49
N LEU A 34 8.28 -15.70 -0.74
CA LEU A 34 6.97 -16.13 -0.28
C LEU A 34 6.59 -17.50 -0.89
N ALA A 35 6.77 -17.66 -2.20
CA ALA A 35 6.48 -18.91 -2.89
C ALA A 35 7.31 -20.09 -2.35
N ASP A 36 8.60 -19.88 -2.10
CA ASP A 36 9.48 -20.91 -1.56
C ASP A 36 9.10 -21.27 -0.12
N ASN A 37 8.74 -20.28 0.70
CA ASN A 37 8.24 -20.53 2.06
C ASN A 37 6.94 -21.34 2.05
N VAL A 38 6.00 -21.02 1.17
CA VAL A 38 4.72 -21.77 1.05
C VAL A 38 4.98 -23.19 0.58
N ARG A 39 5.85 -23.38 -0.41
CA ARG A 39 6.28 -24.72 -0.88
C ARG A 39 6.89 -25.53 0.25
N ASN A 40 7.74 -24.92 1.07
CA ASN A 40 8.42 -25.59 2.18
C ASN A 40 7.48 -26.03 3.30
N VAL A 41 6.31 -25.42 3.46
CA VAL A 41 5.33 -25.81 4.49
C VAL A 41 4.64 -27.14 4.16
N HIS A 42 4.60 -27.55 2.88
CA HIS A 42 4.03 -28.83 2.41
C HIS A 42 2.63 -29.11 3.00
N ASN A 43 1.69 -28.17 2.84
CA ASN A 43 0.33 -28.31 3.34
C ASN A 43 -0.70 -28.08 2.22
N ASP A 44 -1.52 -29.09 1.94
CA ASP A 44 -2.52 -29.07 0.86
C ASP A 44 -3.64 -28.06 1.08
N ASN A 45 -3.82 -27.57 2.32
CA ASN A 45 -4.79 -26.52 2.64
C ASN A 45 -4.29 -25.12 2.24
N ILE A 46 -3.06 -24.96 1.77
CA ILE A 46 -2.50 -23.69 1.34
C ILE A 46 -2.32 -23.68 -0.17
N ARG A 47 -2.92 -22.69 -0.84
CA ARG A 47 -2.66 -22.40 -2.25
C ARG A 47 -2.10 -20.99 -2.40
N LEU A 48 -1.02 -20.83 -3.17
CA LEU A 48 -0.51 -19.53 -3.58
C LEU A 48 -0.89 -19.28 -5.05
N GLU A 49 -1.60 -18.19 -5.30
CA GLU A 49 -1.92 -17.68 -6.63
C GLU A 49 -1.19 -16.34 -6.83
N SER A 50 -0.13 -16.37 -7.65
CA SER A 50 0.62 -15.16 -8.01
C SER A 50 0.05 -14.51 -9.26
N PHE A 51 -0.34 -13.25 -9.17
CA PHE A 51 -0.99 -12.50 -10.24
C PHE A 51 -0.34 -11.12 -10.42
N ASP A 52 0.37 -10.93 -11.55
CA ASP A 52 1.02 -9.65 -11.86
C ASP A 52 -0.01 -8.57 -12.21
N PHE A 53 -0.40 -7.80 -11.20
CA PHE A 53 -1.45 -6.81 -11.33
C PHE A 53 -1.06 -5.68 -12.29
N HIS A 54 0.19 -5.19 -12.25
CA HIS A 54 0.60 -4.09 -13.13
C HIS A 54 0.65 -4.50 -14.59
N LYS A 55 1.17 -5.68 -14.90
CA LYS A 55 1.21 -6.19 -16.27
C LYS A 55 -0.20 -6.43 -16.79
N GLU A 56 -1.03 -7.13 -16.02
CA GLU A 56 -2.35 -7.54 -16.46
C GLU A 56 -3.33 -6.37 -16.49
N CYS A 57 -3.38 -5.52 -15.47
CA CYS A 57 -4.28 -4.36 -15.44
C CYS A 57 -3.68 -3.10 -16.10
N SER A 58 -2.51 -3.21 -16.74
CA SER A 58 -1.93 -2.11 -17.52
C SER A 58 -2.93 -1.57 -18.55
N LYS A 59 -2.94 -0.24 -18.72
CA LYS A 59 -3.86 0.47 -19.62
C LYS A 59 -5.34 0.32 -19.26
N MET A 60 -5.66 0.19 -17.97
CA MET A 60 -7.04 0.10 -17.48
C MET A 60 -7.80 -1.15 -17.98
N ARG A 61 -7.09 -2.25 -18.23
CA ARG A 61 -7.70 -3.53 -18.67
C ARG A 61 -8.18 -4.36 -17.49
N TRP A 62 -9.11 -3.79 -16.74
CA TRP A 62 -9.67 -4.37 -15.52
C TRP A 62 -10.46 -5.66 -15.77
N GLU A 63 -10.91 -5.90 -17.00
CA GLU A 63 -11.49 -7.18 -17.41
C GLU A 63 -10.56 -8.37 -17.16
N ARG A 64 -9.23 -8.15 -17.13
CA ARG A 64 -8.27 -9.20 -16.80
C ARG A 64 -8.31 -9.63 -15.34
N LEU A 65 -8.95 -8.88 -14.45
CA LEU A 65 -9.25 -9.37 -13.11
C LEU A 65 -10.26 -10.52 -13.14
N ASN A 66 -11.10 -10.64 -14.18
CA ASN A 66 -11.93 -11.83 -14.33
C ASN A 66 -11.08 -13.09 -14.50
N ILE A 67 -9.90 -13.00 -15.13
CA ILE A 67 -8.97 -14.14 -15.23
C ILE A 67 -8.56 -14.61 -13.84
N LEU A 68 -8.18 -13.68 -12.95
CA LEU A 68 -7.84 -14.02 -11.57
C LEU A 68 -9.05 -14.64 -10.86
N MET A 69 -10.22 -14.01 -10.97
CA MET A 69 -11.42 -14.49 -10.31
C MET A 69 -11.82 -15.89 -10.81
N ASP A 70 -11.65 -16.18 -12.10
CA ASP A 70 -11.95 -17.49 -12.68
C ASP A 70 -10.97 -18.58 -12.21
N ARG A 71 -9.69 -18.24 -11.99
CA ARG A 71 -8.68 -19.17 -11.45
C ARG A 71 -8.92 -19.57 -9.99
N ILE A 72 -9.52 -18.67 -9.20
CA ILE A 72 -9.82 -18.88 -7.79
C ILE A 72 -11.28 -19.28 -7.54
N GLU A 73 -12.10 -19.38 -8.59
CA GLU A 73 -13.54 -19.64 -8.49
C GLU A 73 -13.83 -20.99 -7.83
N ALA A 74 -13.04 -22.01 -8.16
CA ALA A 74 -13.17 -23.33 -7.54
C ALA A 74 -12.91 -23.26 -6.04
N ASP A 75 -11.83 -22.59 -5.61
CA ASP A 75 -11.54 -22.43 -4.18
C ASP A 75 -12.64 -21.60 -3.50
N ARG A 76 -13.14 -20.54 -4.13
CA ARG A 76 -14.21 -19.70 -3.57
C ARG A 76 -15.47 -20.53 -3.29
N LYS A 77 -15.86 -21.40 -4.23
CA LYS A 77 -17.02 -22.29 -4.07
C LYS A 77 -16.80 -23.35 -3.00
N GLU A 78 -15.60 -23.94 -2.94
CA GLU A 78 -15.23 -24.92 -1.91
C GLU A 78 -15.22 -24.30 -0.50
N MET A 79 -14.63 -23.11 -0.34
CA MET A 79 -14.56 -22.40 0.93
C MET A 79 -15.92 -21.90 1.41
N GLY A 80 -16.85 -21.62 0.48
CA GLY A 80 -18.21 -21.23 0.79
C GLY A 80 -18.32 -19.94 1.60
N TYR A 81 -19.45 -19.75 2.26
CA TYR A 81 -19.72 -18.61 3.12
C TYR A 81 -20.59 -19.02 4.31
N PHE A 82 -20.54 -18.22 5.37
CA PHE A 82 -21.40 -18.41 6.54
C PHE A 82 -22.85 -18.02 6.22
N MET A 83 -23.79 -18.86 6.62
CA MET A 83 -25.22 -18.58 6.54
C MET A 83 -25.93 -19.22 7.72
N SER A 84 -26.77 -18.45 8.40
CA SER A 84 -27.63 -18.91 9.49
C SER A 84 -29.05 -18.44 9.29
N LEU A 85 -30.00 -19.25 9.76
CA LEU A 85 -31.38 -18.82 9.91
C LEU A 85 -31.52 -17.85 11.10
N ARG A 86 -32.66 -17.16 11.17
CA ARG A 86 -32.95 -16.20 12.23
C ARG A 86 -33.00 -16.88 13.61
N GLU A 87 -33.39 -18.15 13.65
CA GLU A 87 -33.45 -18.97 14.86
C GLU A 87 -32.05 -19.42 15.35
N GLY A 88 -30.98 -19.05 14.64
CA GLY A 88 -29.60 -19.39 15.00
C GLY A 88 -29.11 -20.71 14.41
N THR A 89 -29.95 -21.45 13.67
CA THR A 89 -29.55 -22.68 12.97
C THR A 89 -28.56 -22.35 11.86
N MET A 90 -27.35 -22.89 11.95
CA MET A 90 -26.31 -22.74 10.93
C MET A 90 -26.63 -23.60 9.70
N LEU A 91 -26.79 -22.97 8.54
CA LEU A 91 -27.04 -23.63 7.25
C LEU A 91 -25.76 -23.91 6.47
N SER A 92 -24.73 -23.07 6.68
CA SER A 92 -23.46 -23.14 5.97
C SER A 92 -22.39 -22.48 6.82
N GLN A 93 -21.19 -23.06 6.81
CA GLN A 93 -20.01 -22.51 7.44
C GLN A 93 -18.97 -22.18 6.38
N GLN A 94 -18.24 -21.09 6.56
CA GLN A 94 -17.09 -20.77 5.74
C GLN A 94 -15.91 -21.63 6.17
N MET A 95 -15.32 -22.36 5.22
CA MET A 95 -14.26 -23.35 5.44
C MET A 95 -12.88 -22.89 4.95
N GLY A 96 -12.77 -21.63 4.52
CA GLY A 96 -11.51 -21.05 4.08
C GLY A 96 -11.58 -19.57 3.81
N VAL A 97 -10.42 -18.95 3.62
CA VAL A 97 -10.26 -17.51 3.40
C VAL A 97 -9.27 -17.19 2.28
N PHE A 98 -9.53 -16.08 1.59
CA PHE A 98 -8.57 -15.46 0.69
C PHE A 98 -7.73 -14.44 1.45
N ARG A 99 -6.40 -14.58 1.41
CA ARG A 99 -5.46 -13.59 1.94
C ARG A 99 -4.77 -12.88 0.78
N THR A 100 -5.21 -11.67 0.49
CA THR A 100 -4.65 -10.84 -0.57
C THR A 100 -3.43 -10.05 -0.09
N ASN A 101 -2.34 -10.12 -0.83
CA ASN A 101 -1.11 -9.38 -0.58
C ASN A 101 -0.80 -8.44 -1.75
N CYS A 102 -0.31 -7.24 -1.44
CA CYS A 102 0.27 -6.29 -2.39
C CYS A 102 1.36 -5.54 -1.65
N ILE A 103 2.49 -5.29 -2.32
CA ILE A 103 3.48 -4.35 -1.81
C ILE A 103 3.07 -2.92 -2.13
N ASP A 104 3.12 -2.07 -1.10
CA ASP A 104 2.88 -0.61 -1.15
C ASP A 104 1.50 -0.16 -1.64
N CYS A 105 0.50 -1.05 -1.70
CA CYS A 105 -0.81 -0.68 -2.19
C CYS A 105 -1.99 -1.35 -1.47
N LEU A 106 -2.75 -0.53 -0.76
CA LEU A 106 -4.08 -0.93 -0.30
C LEU A 106 -5.09 -0.96 -1.47
N ASP A 107 -4.87 -0.16 -2.51
CA ASP A 107 -5.87 0.02 -3.56
C ASP A 107 -6.04 -1.26 -4.41
N ARG A 108 -4.96 -1.98 -4.76
CA ARG A 108 -5.07 -3.21 -5.59
C ARG A 108 -5.73 -4.35 -4.79
N THR A 109 -5.42 -4.49 -3.49
CA THR A 109 -6.04 -5.51 -2.64
C THR A 109 -7.51 -5.23 -2.42
N ASN A 110 -7.91 -3.98 -2.16
CA ASN A 110 -9.32 -3.60 -2.02
C ASN A 110 -10.14 -3.90 -3.28
N VAL A 111 -9.58 -3.66 -4.48
CA VAL A 111 -10.28 -4.04 -5.72
C VAL A 111 -10.50 -5.55 -5.79
N VAL A 112 -9.46 -6.36 -5.59
CA VAL A 112 -9.57 -7.83 -5.64
C VAL A 112 -10.54 -8.36 -4.59
N GLN A 113 -10.47 -7.85 -3.36
CA GLN A 113 -11.39 -8.21 -2.28
C GLN A 113 -12.85 -7.85 -2.62
N SER A 114 -13.09 -6.68 -3.21
CA SER A 114 -14.42 -6.29 -3.67
C SER A 114 -14.97 -7.22 -4.76
N LEU A 115 -14.13 -7.74 -5.66
CA LEU A 115 -14.60 -8.67 -6.69
C LEU A 115 -14.94 -10.04 -6.10
N ILE A 116 -14.12 -10.56 -5.19
CA ILE A 116 -14.39 -11.82 -4.47
C ILE A 116 -15.68 -11.71 -3.67
N ALA A 117 -15.85 -10.61 -2.93
CA ALA A 117 -17.04 -10.33 -2.16
C ALA A 117 -18.28 -10.21 -3.04
N ARG A 118 -18.17 -9.59 -4.23
CA ARG A 118 -19.27 -9.47 -5.18
C ARG A 118 -19.74 -10.83 -5.70
N ARG A 119 -18.82 -11.70 -6.13
CA ARG A 119 -19.18 -13.06 -6.59
C ARG A 119 -19.85 -13.87 -5.47
N THR A 120 -19.35 -13.75 -4.26
CA THR A 120 -19.93 -14.42 -3.08
C THR A 120 -21.31 -13.86 -2.74
N LEU A 121 -21.48 -12.54 -2.80
CA LEU A 121 -22.77 -11.88 -2.60
C LEU A 121 -23.79 -12.30 -3.66
N GLN A 122 -23.38 -12.44 -4.93
CA GLN A 122 -24.26 -12.91 -5.99
C GLN A 122 -24.80 -14.31 -5.68
N ASP A 123 -23.95 -15.23 -5.26
CA ASP A 123 -24.39 -16.59 -4.86
C ASP A 123 -25.35 -16.55 -3.67
N GLN A 124 -25.13 -15.65 -2.71
CA GLN A 124 -26.03 -15.45 -1.57
C GLN A 124 -27.40 -14.95 -2.02
N LEU A 125 -27.44 -13.96 -2.92
CA LEU A 125 -28.69 -13.39 -3.43
C LEU A 125 -29.47 -14.39 -4.29
N ILE A 126 -28.79 -15.22 -5.09
CA ILE A 126 -29.42 -16.32 -5.83
C ILE A 126 -29.98 -17.35 -4.86
N ARG A 127 -29.22 -17.77 -3.85
CA ARG A 127 -29.68 -18.73 -2.84
C ARG A 127 -30.88 -18.23 -2.03
N LEU A 128 -30.99 -16.92 -1.84
CA LEU A 128 -32.12 -16.26 -1.18
C LEU A 128 -33.31 -16.00 -2.12
N ASN A 129 -33.23 -16.42 -3.39
CA ASN A 129 -34.22 -16.15 -4.44
C ASN A 129 -34.50 -14.64 -4.66
N ILE A 130 -33.51 -13.79 -4.37
CA ILE A 130 -33.56 -12.34 -4.66
C ILE A 130 -33.13 -12.08 -6.10
N LEU A 131 -32.12 -12.81 -6.58
CA LEU A 131 -31.69 -12.83 -7.98
C LEU A 131 -32.03 -14.19 -8.60
N GLN A 132 -32.42 -14.19 -9.87
CA GLN A 132 -32.62 -15.42 -10.64
C GLN A 132 -31.30 -15.96 -11.22
N GLU A 133 -31.27 -17.24 -11.58
CA GLU A 133 -30.12 -17.83 -12.27
C GLU A 133 -29.84 -17.07 -13.58
N GLY A 134 -28.62 -16.57 -13.71
CA GLY A 134 -28.17 -15.78 -14.86
C GLY A 134 -28.23 -14.26 -14.66
N GLU A 135 -28.95 -13.77 -13.65
CA GLU A 135 -28.90 -12.35 -13.27
C GLU A 135 -27.60 -12.04 -12.51
N LYS A 136 -27.00 -10.89 -12.81
CA LYS A 136 -25.78 -10.42 -12.14
C LYS A 136 -26.07 -9.23 -11.25
N VAL A 137 -25.32 -9.14 -10.16
CA VAL A 137 -25.34 -7.97 -9.26
C VAL A 137 -24.97 -6.69 -10.03
N GLU A 138 -24.08 -6.80 -11.00
CA GLU A 138 -23.55 -5.69 -11.81
C GLU A 138 -24.61 -5.05 -12.72
N ASP A 139 -25.62 -5.82 -13.12
CA ASP A 139 -26.73 -5.34 -13.94
C ASP A 139 -27.68 -4.44 -13.12
N GLN A 140 -27.62 -4.54 -11.79
CA GLN A 140 -28.53 -3.83 -10.88
C GLN A 140 -27.95 -2.47 -10.52
N LEU A 141 -28.10 -1.51 -11.43
CA LEU A 141 -27.41 -0.20 -11.41
C LEU A 141 -27.49 0.55 -10.08
N SER A 142 -28.65 0.57 -9.41
CA SER A 142 -28.82 1.25 -8.12
C SER A 142 -28.02 0.58 -7.01
N PHE A 143 -28.05 -0.75 -6.97
CA PHE A 143 -27.29 -1.55 -6.02
C PHE A 143 -25.79 -1.51 -6.32
N GLU A 144 -25.38 -1.65 -7.57
CA GLU A 144 -23.97 -1.59 -7.98
C GLU A 144 -23.33 -0.24 -7.61
N LYS A 145 -24.07 0.86 -7.75
CA LYS A 145 -23.60 2.19 -7.29
C LYS A 145 -23.40 2.22 -5.77
N MET A 146 -24.33 1.66 -5.00
CA MET A 146 -24.22 1.58 -3.54
C MET A 146 -23.04 0.69 -3.12
N TYR A 147 -22.90 -0.49 -3.74
CA TYR A 147 -21.81 -1.43 -3.52
C TYR A 147 -20.44 -0.78 -3.76
N LYS A 148 -20.28 -0.09 -4.89
CA LYS A 148 -19.06 0.66 -5.22
C LYS A 148 -18.72 1.74 -4.20
N ASN A 149 -19.73 2.46 -3.70
CA ASN A 149 -19.51 3.49 -2.68
C ASN A 149 -19.04 2.88 -1.35
N VAL A 150 -19.66 1.78 -0.89
CA VAL A 150 -19.24 1.10 0.35
C VAL A 150 -17.78 0.64 0.26
N TRP A 151 -17.37 0.05 -0.87
CA TRP A 151 -15.98 -0.39 -1.06
C TRP A 151 -14.99 0.76 -1.26
N ALA A 152 -15.43 1.89 -1.81
CA ALA A 152 -14.61 3.09 -1.88
C ALA A 152 -14.40 3.72 -0.49
N ASP A 153 -15.44 3.74 0.34
CA ASP A 153 -15.36 4.25 1.71
C ASP A 153 -14.51 3.34 2.61
N ASN A 154 -14.62 2.01 2.44
CA ASN A 154 -13.73 1.03 3.07
C ASN A 154 -12.26 1.30 2.70
N ALA A 155 -11.97 1.49 1.42
CA ALA A 155 -10.62 1.83 0.97
C ALA A 155 -10.12 3.13 1.61
N ASP A 156 -10.95 4.18 1.63
CA ASP A 156 -10.62 5.48 2.22
C ASP A 156 -10.30 5.38 3.72
N LEU A 157 -11.07 4.60 4.48
CA LEU A 157 -10.85 4.40 5.91
C LEU A 157 -9.58 3.60 6.20
N CYS A 158 -9.39 2.47 5.50
CA CYS A 158 -8.19 1.66 5.64
C CYS A 158 -6.94 2.43 5.20
N ALA A 159 -7.02 3.27 4.16
CA ALA A 159 -5.90 4.09 3.70
C ALA A 159 -5.51 5.16 4.73
N LYS A 160 -6.50 5.75 5.41
CA LYS A 160 -6.23 6.71 6.50
C LYS A 160 -5.49 6.04 7.64
N GLN A 161 -5.85 4.81 8.01
CA GLN A 161 -5.14 4.07 9.03
C GLN A 161 -3.73 3.71 8.59
N TYR A 162 -3.55 3.21 7.36
CA TYR A 162 -2.24 2.78 6.86
C TYR A 162 -1.31 3.97 6.58
N ALA A 163 -1.69 4.86 5.68
CA ALA A 163 -0.84 5.93 5.13
C ALA A 163 -1.20 7.34 5.65
N GLY A 164 -2.14 7.47 6.59
CA GLY A 164 -2.55 8.78 7.13
C GLY A 164 -3.26 9.69 6.13
N THR A 165 -3.67 9.18 4.97
CA THR A 165 -4.32 9.92 3.87
C THR A 165 -5.45 9.07 3.27
N GLY A 166 -6.37 9.67 2.51
CA GLY A 166 -7.42 8.91 1.81
C GLY A 166 -6.83 7.97 0.74
N ALA A 167 -7.64 7.01 0.27
CA ALA A 167 -7.22 6.06 -0.76
C ALA A 167 -6.94 6.78 -2.09
N LEU A 168 -6.04 6.21 -2.91
CA LEU A 168 -5.84 6.71 -4.27
C LEU A 168 -6.85 6.00 -5.19
N LYS A 169 -7.18 6.64 -6.32
CA LYS A 169 -8.10 6.06 -7.33
C LYS A 169 -9.51 5.76 -6.79
N THR A 170 -9.94 6.43 -5.74
CA THR A 170 -11.30 6.28 -5.18
C THR A 170 -12.38 6.69 -6.17
N ASP A 171 -12.07 7.62 -7.08
CA ASP A 171 -12.94 8.02 -8.18
C ASP A 171 -13.19 6.87 -9.16
N PHE A 172 -12.18 6.04 -9.41
CA PHE A 172 -12.31 4.82 -10.20
C PHE A 172 -13.21 3.79 -9.51
N THR A 173 -13.01 3.52 -8.22
CA THR A 173 -13.88 2.58 -7.49
C THR A 173 -15.34 3.07 -7.50
N ARG A 174 -15.58 4.38 -7.35
CA ARG A 174 -16.94 4.95 -7.32
C ARG A 174 -17.62 5.01 -8.69
N THR A 175 -16.89 5.34 -9.76
CA THR A 175 -17.50 5.68 -11.07
C THR A 175 -17.05 4.81 -12.23
N GLY A 176 -16.02 3.98 -12.06
CA GLY A 176 -15.42 3.17 -13.12
C GLY A 176 -14.63 3.97 -14.15
N LYS A 177 -14.53 5.30 -14.02
CA LYS A 177 -13.75 6.19 -14.89
C LYS A 177 -12.89 7.12 -14.03
N ARG A 178 -11.76 7.57 -14.59
CA ARG A 178 -10.87 8.52 -13.91
C ARG A 178 -11.30 9.95 -14.23
N SER A 179 -11.44 10.77 -13.20
CA SER A 179 -11.80 12.20 -13.33
C SER A 179 -10.57 13.08 -13.19
N PHE A 180 -10.56 14.26 -13.81
CA PHE A 180 -9.43 15.22 -13.68
C PHE A 180 -9.26 15.70 -12.23
N LEU A 181 -10.36 15.98 -11.54
CA LEU A 181 -10.36 16.31 -10.11
C LEU A 181 -9.84 15.15 -9.25
N GLY A 182 -10.20 13.91 -9.59
CA GLY A 182 -9.66 12.71 -8.95
C GLY A 182 -8.16 12.58 -9.12
N LEU A 183 -7.64 12.86 -10.31
CA LEU A 183 -6.19 12.84 -10.59
C LEU A 183 -5.42 13.91 -9.80
N LEU A 184 -5.96 15.11 -9.66
CA LEU A 184 -5.36 16.15 -8.80
C LEU A 184 -5.37 15.75 -7.32
N LYS A 185 -6.49 15.19 -6.83
CA LYS A 185 -6.60 14.71 -5.45
C LYS A 185 -5.65 13.54 -5.17
N ASP A 186 -5.50 12.62 -6.12
CA ASP A 186 -4.52 11.55 -6.06
C ASP A 186 -3.09 12.10 -5.96
N GLY A 187 -2.77 13.14 -6.75
CA GLY A 187 -1.46 13.81 -6.69
C GLY A 187 -1.19 14.40 -5.32
N TYR A 188 -2.15 15.14 -4.78
CA TYR A 188 -2.04 15.73 -3.43
C TYR A 188 -1.86 14.66 -2.34
N ASN A 189 -2.68 13.60 -2.36
CA ASN A 189 -2.56 12.49 -1.43
C ASN A 189 -1.20 11.79 -1.57
N SER A 190 -0.71 11.59 -2.80
CA SER A 190 0.58 10.96 -3.06
C SER A 190 1.75 11.77 -2.49
N THR A 191 1.72 13.10 -2.62
CA THR A 191 2.73 13.99 -2.03
C THR A 191 2.72 13.91 -0.51
N ILE A 192 1.53 13.91 0.11
CA ILE A 192 1.44 13.76 1.58
C ILE A 192 1.93 12.39 2.02
N ARG A 193 1.57 11.32 1.30
CA ARG A 193 2.07 9.97 1.60
C ARG A 193 3.59 9.90 1.49
N TYR A 194 4.17 10.47 0.43
CA TYR A 194 5.62 10.55 0.29
C TYR A 194 6.27 11.26 1.48
N PHE A 195 5.69 12.39 1.92
CA PHE A 195 6.21 13.12 3.07
C PHE A 195 6.07 12.32 4.37
N LYS A 196 4.89 11.76 4.65
CA LYS A 196 4.64 10.98 5.86
C LYS A 196 5.51 9.73 5.93
N ASN A 197 5.61 9.00 4.83
CA ASN A 197 6.40 7.77 4.74
C ASN A 197 7.89 8.03 4.93
N ASN A 198 8.41 9.14 4.42
CA ASN A 198 9.84 9.45 4.54
C ASN A 198 10.20 10.16 5.86
N PHE A 199 9.31 10.96 6.46
CA PHE A 199 9.68 11.84 7.58
C PHE A 199 8.94 11.56 8.89
N SER A 200 8.03 10.59 8.93
CA SER A 200 7.27 10.28 10.15
C SER A 200 7.02 8.79 10.36
N ASP A 201 7.39 7.94 9.41
CA ASP A 201 7.11 6.50 9.50
C ASP A 201 8.02 5.81 10.51
N GLY A 202 9.31 6.17 10.58
CA GLY A 202 10.25 5.62 11.55
C GLY A 202 9.77 5.77 12.99
N PHE A 203 9.44 6.99 13.40
CA PHE A 203 8.88 7.25 14.73
C PHE A 203 7.58 6.48 14.98
N ARG A 204 6.73 6.36 13.96
CA ARG A 204 5.46 5.63 14.05
C ARG A 204 5.70 4.13 14.28
N GLN A 205 6.66 3.53 13.58
CA GLN A 205 7.02 2.12 13.77
C GLN A 205 7.65 1.90 15.15
N ASP A 206 8.55 2.78 15.58
CA ASP A 206 9.15 2.70 16.92
C ASP A 206 8.08 2.76 18.03
N ALA A 207 7.07 3.63 17.87
CA ALA A 207 5.95 3.68 18.79
C ALA A 207 5.12 2.38 18.81
N MET A 208 4.93 1.74 17.65
CA MET A 208 4.25 0.44 17.58
C MET A 208 5.08 -0.66 18.25
N ASP A 209 6.40 -0.67 18.03
CA ASP A 209 7.29 -1.66 18.63
C ASP A 209 7.32 -1.56 20.16
N LEU A 210 7.32 -0.34 20.69
CA LEU A 210 7.22 -0.14 22.14
C LEU A 210 5.85 -0.58 22.68
N PHE A 211 4.76 -0.22 21.99
CA PHE A 211 3.40 -0.55 22.43
C PHE A 211 3.10 -2.05 22.39
N LEU A 212 3.59 -2.75 21.35
CA LEU A 212 3.40 -4.19 21.17
C LEU A 212 4.40 -5.02 22.00
N GLY A 213 5.38 -4.37 22.65
CA GLY A 213 6.42 -5.05 23.42
C GLY A 213 7.49 -5.73 22.57
N ASN A 214 7.63 -5.37 21.29
CA ASN A 214 8.73 -5.82 20.45
C ASN A 214 10.08 -5.23 20.90
N TYR A 215 10.04 -4.06 21.56
CA TYR A 215 11.17 -3.44 22.22
C TYR A 215 10.92 -3.36 23.73
N ILE A 216 11.88 -3.83 24.52
CA ILE A 216 11.85 -3.74 25.99
C ILE A 216 12.90 -2.71 26.39
N VAL A 217 12.46 -1.66 27.08
CA VAL A 217 13.34 -0.58 27.56
C VAL A 217 14.19 -1.10 28.71
N GLU A 218 15.51 -0.99 28.59
CA GLU A 218 16.45 -1.34 29.66
C GLU A 218 16.45 -0.24 30.75
N GLU A 219 16.66 -0.63 32.03
CA GLU A 219 16.58 0.30 33.17
C GLU A 219 17.60 1.46 33.11
N ASP A 220 18.69 1.29 32.38
CA ASP A 220 19.77 2.26 32.22
C ASP A 220 19.63 3.16 30.98
N GLU A 221 18.64 2.91 30.12
CA GLU A 221 18.34 3.75 28.96
C GLU A 221 17.83 5.14 29.36
N GLY A 222 18.48 6.18 28.83
CA GLY A 222 18.18 7.57 29.17
C GLY A 222 18.83 8.06 30.46
N VAL A 223 19.49 7.17 31.23
CA VAL A 223 20.21 7.50 32.46
C VAL A 223 21.72 7.34 32.28
N ALA A 224 22.19 6.13 31.97
CA ALA A 224 23.60 5.84 31.71
C ALA A 224 23.88 5.54 30.23
N LYS A 225 22.90 4.93 29.54
CA LYS A 225 22.93 4.64 28.11
C LYS A 225 22.14 5.71 27.35
N LEU A 226 22.65 6.15 26.20
CA LEU A 226 21.93 7.09 25.34
C LEU A 226 20.60 6.50 24.88
N CYS A 227 19.53 7.30 24.96
CA CYS A 227 18.22 6.89 24.48
C CYS A 227 18.30 6.57 22.98
N PRO A 228 17.89 5.36 22.54
CA PRO A 228 17.97 4.94 21.14
C PRO A 228 17.08 5.78 20.21
N LEU A 229 16.04 6.43 20.76
CA LEU A 229 15.17 7.34 20.03
C LEU A 229 15.79 8.73 19.82
N ARG A 230 16.87 9.08 20.53
CA ARG A 230 17.53 10.39 20.39
C ARG A 230 18.04 10.57 18.97
N GLN A 231 17.56 11.61 18.29
CA GLN A 231 17.96 11.94 16.93
C GLN A 231 19.07 12.99 16.96
N GLU A 232 20.30 12.60 16.62
CA GLU A 232 21.35 13.56 16.28
C GLU A 232 21.17 13.92 14.80
N ARG A 233 20.56 15.07 14.52
CA ARG A 233 20.46 15.58 13.15
C ARG A 233 21.76 16.29 12.79
N ASP A 234 22.47 15.75 11.80
CA ASP A 234 23.68 16.37 11.26
C ASP A 234 23.35 17.76 10.66
N TRP A 235 24.31 18.69 10.65
CA TRP A 235 24.13 20.04 10.11
C TRP A 235 23.67 20.03 8.65
N LYS A 236 24.07 18.98 7.91
CA LYS A 236 23.66 18.70 6.52
C LYS A 236 22.14 18.65 6.37
N TYR A 237 21.42 18.17 7.38
CA TYR A 237 19.97 18.03 7.37
C TYR A 237 19.26 19.38 7.21
N LEU A 238 19.81 20.44 7.82
CA LEU A 238 19.25 21.79 7.72
C LEU A 238 19.91 22.61 6.61
N ALA A 239 21.23 22.49 6.46
CA ALA A 239 22.01 23.31 5.55
C ALA A 239 21.72 22.99 4.07
N LEU A 240 21.64 21.71 3.68
CA LEU A 240 21.47 21.35 2.27
C LEU A 240 20.12 21.82 1.70
N PRO A 241 18.96 21.60 2.38
CA PRO A 241 17.69 22.14 1.92
C PRO A 241 17.65 23.68 1.92
N ALA A 242 18.27 24.33 2.91
CA ALA A 242 18.33 25.79 2.97
C ALA A 242 19.15 26.39 1.81
N ILE A 243 20.31 25.80 1.50
CA ILE A 243 21.16 26.19 0.37
C ILE A 243 20.40 26.00 -0.94
N PHE A 244 19.71 24.86 -1.11
CA PHE A 244 18.88 24.60 -2.29
C PHE A 244 17.78 25.65 -2.45
N MET A 245 17.04 25.96 -1.37
CA MET A 245 15.96 26.96 -1.40
C MET A 245 16.48 28.34 -1.81
N VAL A 246 17.60 28.78 -1.22
CA VAL A 246 18.22 30.07 -1.58
C VAL A 246 18.68 30.05 -3.04
N ALA A 247 19.41 29.02 -3.47
CA ALA A 247 19.92 28.93 -4.84
C ALA A 247 18.79 28.87 -5.88
N PHE A 248 17.73 28.11 -5.60
CA PHE A 248 16.57 28.01 -6.48
C PHE A 248 15.79 29.33 -6.54
N SER A 249 15.52 29.97 -5.40
CA SER A 249 14.86 31.29 -5.37
C SER A 249 15.66 32.34 -6.12
N MET A 250 16.99 32.39 -5.93
CA MET A 250 17.85 33.32 -6.65
C MET A 250 17.87 33.03 -8.15
N CYS A 251 17.90 31.76 -8.57
CA CYS A 251 17.79 31.38 -9.97
C CYS A 251 16.47 31.85 -10.60
N VAL A 252 15.35 31.71 -9.88
CA VAL A 252 14.04 32.17 -10.36
C VAL A 252 14.01 33.70 -10.48
N ILE A 253 14.55 34.42 -9.50
CA ILE A 253 14.64 35.89 -9.54
C ILE A 253 15.48 36.33 -10.75
N SER A 254 16.63 35.70 -10.99
CA SER A 254 17.49 36.03 -12.15
C SER A 254 16.82 35.77 -13.50
N VAL A 255 15.85 34.85 -13.57
CA VAL A 255 15.06 34.59 -14.79
C VAL A 255 13.91 35.58 -14.94
N LEU A 256 13.25 35.95 -13.84
CA LEU A 256 12.08 36.83 -13.86
C LEU A 256 12.43 38.32 -13.95
N ILE A 257 13.59 38.73 -13.42
CA ILE A 257 14.07 40.10 -13.39
C ILE A 257 15.45 40.13 -14.08
N PRO A 258 15.49 40.10 -15.42
CA PRO A 258 16.73 40.20 -16.17
C PRO A 258 17.32 41.61 -16.08
N ASP A 259 18.64 41.70 -15.98
CA ASP A 259 19.39 42.96 -15.99
C ASP A 259 19.58 43.48 -17.42
N GLU A 260 19.91 44.77 -17.59
CA GLU A 260 20.17 45.40 -18.89
C GLU A 260 21.34 44.70 -19.63
N HIS A 261 22.28 44.12 -18.89
CA HIS A 261 23.38 43.33 -19.43
C HIS A 261 23.03 41.83 -19.52
N ALA A 262 22.74 41.38 -20.73
CA ALA A 262 22.39 39.98 -21.03
C ALA A 262 23.47 38.97 -20.59
N THR A 263 24.75 39.34 -20.65
CA THR A 263 25.87 38.50 -20.21
C THR A 263 25.89 38.30 -18.70
N GLU A 264 25.55 39.32 -17.92
CA GLU A 264 25.51 39.25 -16.45
C GLU A 264 24.33 38.41 -15.98
N THR A 265 23.15 38.64 -16.59
CA THR A 265 21.96 37.82 -16.35
C THR A 265 22.23 36.34 -16.64
N LEU A 266 22.91 36.04 -17.75
CA LEU A 266 23.27 34.66 -18.11
C LEU A 266 24.22 34.03 -17.08
N MET A 267 25.23 34.77 -16.61
CA MET A 267 26.16 34.28 -15.58
C MET A 267 25.46 33.94 -14.27
N TYR A 268 24.55 34.80 -13.80
CA TYR A 268 23.78 34.54 -12.57
C TYR A 268 22.86 33.33 -12.71
N ILE A 269 22.18 33.16 -13.85
CA ILE A 269 21.34 31.99 -14.12
C ILE A 269 22.18 30.72 -14.12
N VAL A 270 23.34 30.72 -14.79
CA VAL A 270 24.24 29.54 -14.82
C VAL A 270 24.77 29.22 -13.42
N PHE A 271 25.16 30.25 -12.65
CA PHE A 271 25.67 30.06 -11.30
C PHE A 271 24.61 29.50 -10.34
N TRP A 272 23.47 30.18 -10.21
CA TRP A 272 22.41 29.76 -9.29
C TRP A 272 21.69 28.49 -9.74
N GLY A 273 21.52 28.30 -11.05
CA GLY A 273 21.03 27.06 -11.64
C GLY A 273 21.98 25.90 -11.37
N GLY A 274 23.29 26.09 -11.56
CA GLY A 274 24.32 25.10 -11.23
C GLY A 274 24.34 24.76 -9.74
N ALA A 275 24.31 25.76 -8.87
CA ALA A 275 24.26 25.56 -7.41
C ALA A 275 22.99 24.81 -6.97
N SER A 276 21.84 25.10 -7.59
CA SER A 276 20.58 24.38 -7.36
C SER A 276 20.68 22.91 -7.78
N LEU A 277 21.26 22.62 -8.95
CA LEU A 277 21.47 21.24 -9.41
C LEU A 277 22.45 20.46 -8.53
N VAL A 278 23.55 21.08 -8.11
CA VAL A 278 24.53 20.45 -7.21
C VAL A 278 23.92 20.17 -5.84
N SER A 279 23.24 21.16 -5.25
CA SER A 279 22.58 20.96 -3.95
C SER A 279 21.48 19.90 -4.02
N LEU A 280 20.68 19.87 -5.09
CA LEU A 280 19.69 18.81 -5.32
C LEU A 280 20.35 17.43 -5.48
N GLY A 281 21.49 17.35 -6.20
CA GLY A 281 22.28 16.13 -6.34
C GLY A 281 22.83 15.63 -5.00
N LEU A 282 23.29 16.53 -4.14
CA LEU A 282 23.74 16.20 -2.78
C LEU A 282 22.58 15.73 -1.90
N ILE A 283 21.42 16.39 -1.95
CA ILE A 283 20.22 15.96 -1.23
C ILE A 283 19.80 14.55 -1.67
N TYR A 284 19.86 14.26 -2.97
CA TYR A 284 19.55 12.92 -3.48
C TYR A 284 20.60 11.88 -3.04
N TYR A 285 21.88 12.23 -3.08
CA TYR A 285 22.96 11.35 -2.65
C TYR A 285 22.90 10.99 -1.17
N TYR A 286 22.61 11.98 -0.31
CA TYR A 286 22.43 11.79 1.14
C TYR A 286 20.98 11.48 1.52
N GLY A 287 20.13 11.10 0.56
CA GLY A 287 18.69 10.93 0.76
C GLY A 287 18.32 10.04 1.95
N ASP A 288 19.09 8.96 2.16
CA ASP A 288 18.87 8.02 3.27
C ASP A 288 19.05 8.65 4.66
N GLU A 289 19.87 9.70 4.79
CA GLU A 289 20.08 10.45 6.05
C GLU A 289 18.89 11.39 6.37
N PHE A 290 18.11 11.75 5.35
CA PHE A 290 16.92 12.58 5.53
C PHE A 290 15.68 11.78 5.90
N VAL A 291 15.70 10.46 5.67
CA VAL A 291 14.57 9.57 5.96
C VAL A 291 14.53 9.23 7.45
N ASP A 292 13.36 9.36 8.05
CA ASP A 292 13.06 8.89 9.39
C ASP A 292 12.94 7.36 9.40
N GLN A 293 14.05 6.67 9.62
CA GLN A 293 14.11 5.21 9.72
C GLN A 293 13.80 4.74 11.15
N PRO A 294 13.13 3.59 11.33
CA PRO A 294 12.87 3.01 12.65
C PRO A 294 14.18 2.55 13.32
N LYS A 295 14.23 2.65 14.64
CA LYS A 295 15.46 2.54 15.45
C LYS A 295 15.41 1.48 16.55
N LEU A 296 14.24 0.93 16.86
CA LEU A 296 14.07 0.01 17.98
C LEU A 296 14.28 -1.46 17.59
N ALA A 297 13.31 -2.10 16.93
CA ALA A 297 13.34 -3.55 16.71
C ALA A 297 14.11 -3.95 15.45
N GLN A 298 14.02 -3.15 14.38
CA GLN A 298 14.51 -3.47 13.04
C GLN A 298 16.03 -3.34 12.93
N THR A 299 16.67 -2.61 13.85
CA THR A 299 18.13 -2.46 13.91
C THR A 299 18.80 -3.76 14.37
N LYS A 300 18.13 -4.58 15.18
CA LYS A 300 18.65 -5.89 15.62
C LYS A 300 18.69 -6.91 14.47
N THR A 301 17.70 -6.85 13.55
CA THR A 301 17.56 -7.81 12.44
C THR A 301 18.58 -7.61 11.31
N LYS A 302 19.26 -6.46 11.23
CA LYS A 302 20.33 -6.23 10.21
C LYS A 302 21.70 -6.77 10.62
N VAL A 303 21.86 -7.18 11.88
CA VAL A 303 23.15 -7.59 12.47
C VAL A 303 23.26 -9.13 12.60
N GLU A 304 22.16 -9.85 12.40
CA GLU A 304 22.09 -11.32 12.28
C GLU A 304 21.90 -11.76 10.83
#